data_AF-A0A933Q8M1-F1
#
_entry.id   AF-A0A933Q8M1-F1
#
_cell.length_a   1.000
_cell.length_b   1.000
_cell.length_c   1.000
_cell.angle_alpha   90.00
_cell.angle_beta   90.00
_cell.angle_gamma   90.00
#
_symmetry.space_group_name_H-M   'P 1'
#
loop_
_entity.id
_entity.type
_entity.pdbx_description
1 polymer ?
#
loop_
_entity_poly.entity_id
_entity_poly.type
_entity_poly.pdbx_seq_one_letter_code
_entity_poly.pdbx_strand_id
1 'polypeptide(L)' 'MNNERRKNHKLRALFDEAYQRVECCFEARTPQGLPVEWVVYRAARAAYPQLSSLDLFQFAMASARVHRSRRSGLPGRLAY' A
#
# COMPACT_ATOMS: atom_id res chain seq x y z
N MET A 1 20.71 17.91 4.19
CA MET A 1 19.60 17.18 4.86
C MET A 1 19.17 16.04 3.94
N ASN A 2 19.23 14.79 4.44
CA ASN A 2 19.16 13.53 3.69
C ASN A 2 17.84 13.33 2.90
N ASN A 3 17.80 13.76 1.64
CA ASN A 3 16.71 13.48 0.69
C ASN A 3 16.81 12.10 0.01
N GLU A 4 17.77 11.25 0.42
CA GLU A 4 17.99 9.94 -0.20
C GLU A 4 16.99 8.85 0.21
N ARG A 5 16.14 9.07 1.22
CA ARG A 5 15.20 8.05 1.71
C ARG A 5 14.04 7.72 0.76
N ARG A 6 13.91 8.41 -0.37
CA ARG A 6 12.71 8.42 -1.24
C ARG A 6 13.00 8.00 -2.69
N LYS A 7 13.94 7.08 -2.92
CA LYS A 7 14.43 6.73 -4.28
C LYS A 7 13.48 5.86 -5.13
N ASN A 8 12.36 5.36 -4.60
CA ASN A 8 11.47 4.46 -5.35
C ASN A 8 10.45 5.25 -6.21
N HIS A 9 10.95 6.08 -7.13
CA HIS A 9 10.14 6.94 -8.01
C HIS A 9 9.15 6.16 -8.87
N LYS A 10 9.57 4.98 -9.36
CA LYS A 10 8.71 4.07 -10.14
C LYS A 10 7.49 3.62 -9.34
N LEU A 11 7.72 3.21 -8.09
CA LEU A 11 6.68 2.74 -7.20
C LEU A 11 5.69 3.85 -6.84
N ARG A 12 6.19 5.09 -6.68
CA ARG A 12 5.34 6.28 -6.48
C ARG A 12 4.46 6.59 -7.68
N ALA A 13 5.01 6.57 -8.89
CA ALA A 13 4.25 6.84 -10.11
C ALA A 13 3.12 5.82 -10.30
N LEU A 14 3.38 4.55 -9.95
CA LEU A 14 2.39 3.48 -10.00
C LEU A 14 1.49 3.43 -8.76
N PHE A 15 1.83 4.14 -7.68
CA PHE A 15 1.17 3.95 -6.40
C PHE A 15 -0.30 4.32 -6.47
N ASP A 16 -0.65 5.47 -7.06
CA ASP A 16 -2.03 5.94 -7.11
C ASP A 16 -2.91 5.00 -7.95
N GLU A 17 -2.43 4.56 -9.11
CA GLU A 17 -3.12 3.60 -9.98
C GLU A 17 -3.24 2.22 -9.30
N ALA A 18 -2.15 1.71 -8.74
CA ALA A 18 -2.14 0.44 -8.02
C ALA A 18 -3.04 0.48 -6.78
N TYR A 19 -3.04 1.61 -6.06
CA TYR A 19 -3.86 1.81 -4.87
C TYR A 19 -5.35 1.75 -5.21
N GLN A 20 -5.80 2.45 -6.26
CA GLN A 20 -7.19 2.39 -6.71
C GLN A 20 -7.65 0.95 -7.03
N ARG A 21 -6.76 0.12 -7.58
CA ARG A 21 -7.08 -1.30 -7.87
C ARG A 21 -7.23 -2.16 -6.61
N VAL A 22 -6.45 -1.88 -5.56
CA VAL A 22 -6.45 -2.67 -4.32
C VAL A 22 -7.27 -2.04 -3.20
N GLU A 23 -7.82 -0.83 -3.40
CA GLU A 23 -8.59 -0.10 -2.39
C GLU A 23 -9.78 -0.93 -1.90
N CYS A 24 -10.48 -1.60 -2.82
CA CYS A 24 -11.58 -2.51 -2.51
C CYS A 24 -11.16 -3.71 -1.64
N CYS A 25 -9.88 -4.12 -1.68
CA CYS A 25 -9.37 -5.20 -0.83
C CYS A 25 -9.35 -4.82 0.65
N PHE A 26 -9.32 -3.53 0.98
CA PHE A 26 -9.36 -3.05 2.37
C PHE A 26 -10.78 -3.07 2.97
N GLU A 27 -11.80 -3.07 2.11
CA GLU A 27 -13.21 -3.19 2.51
C GLU A 27 -13.69 -4.64 2.50
N ALA A 28 -13.01 -5.50 1.74
CA ALA A 28 -13.28 -6.92 1.69
C ALA A 28 -12.99 -7.60 3.03
N ARG A 29 -13.88 -8.50 3.44
CA ARG A 29 -13.67 -9.34 4.63
C ARG A 29 -12.47 -10.26 4.36
N THR A 30 -11.44 -10.18 5.20
CA THR A 30 -10.26 -11.03 5.02
C THR A 30 -10.61 -12.49 5.29
N PRO A 31 -10.10 -13.43 4.48
CA PRO A 31 -10.24 -14.83 4.78
C PRO A 31 -9.52 -15.15 6.10
N GLN A 32 -10.17 -15.89 6.99
CA GLN A 32 -9.51 -16.61 8.09
C GLN A 32 -8.75 -15.73 9.10
N GLY A 33 -9.12 -14.46 9.26
CA GLY A 33 -8.46 -13.55 10.21
C GLY A 33 -7.05 -13.12 9.78
N LEU A 34 -6.69 -13.33 8.51
CA LEU A 34 -5.43 -12.84 7.96
C LEU A 34 -5.40 -11.30 7.93
N PRO A 35 -4.20 -10.69 8.07
CA PRO A 35 -4.06 -9.25 7.93
C PRO A 35 -4.52 -8.77 6.55
N VAL A 36 -5.18 -7.61 6.49
CA VAL A 36 -5.68 -7.03 5.24
C VAL A 36 -4.53 -6.75 4.26
N GLU A 37 -3.34 -6.45 4.80
CA GLU A 37 -2.10 -6.23 4.07
C GLU A 37 -1.70 -7.47 3.26
N TRP A 38 -2.03 -8.68 3.73
CA TRP A 38 -1.75 -9.92 3.00
C TRP A 38 -2.62 -10.05 1.74
N VAL A 39 -3.90 -9.67 1.83
CA VAL A 39 -4.82 -9.66 0.68
C VAL A 39 -4.35 -8.65 -0.35
N VAL A 40 -3.97 -7.45 0.10
CA VAL A 40 -3.44 -6.38 -0.75
C VAL A 40 -2.15 -6.80 -1.42
N TYR A 41 -1.24 -7.46 -0.70
CA TYR A 41 -0.01 -8.01 -1.27
C TYR A 41 -0.31 -9.03 -2.38
N ARG A 42 -1.25 -9.95 -2.15
CA ARG A 42 -1.63 -10.98 -3.14
C ARG A 42 -2.28 -10.36 -4.38
N ALA A 43 -3.17 -9.39 -4.20
CA ALA A 43 -3.79 -8.65 -5.29
C ALA A 43 -2.75 -7.86 -6.10
N ALA A 44 -1.85 -7.14 -5.42
CA ALA A 44 -0.77 -6.38 -6.07
C ALA A 44 0.21 -7.30 -6.81
N ARG A 45 0.54 -8.47 -6.26
CA ARG A 45 1.40 -9.46 -6.93
C ARG A 45 0.78 -10.03 -8.19
N ALA A 46 -0.55 -10.21 -8.22
CA ALA A 46 -1.25 -10.68 -9.40
C ALA A 46 -1.31 -9.61 -10.51
N ALA A 47 -1.48 -8.33 -10.13
CA ALA A 47 -1.54 -7.23 -11.08
C ALA A 47 -0.15 -6.76 -11.58
N TYR A 48 0.88 -6.88 -10.75
CA TYR A 48 2.23 -6.41 -11.04
C TYR A 48 3.29 -7.48 -10.76
N PRO A 49 3.30 -8.58 -11.52
CA PRO A 49 4.28 -9.67 -11.34
C PRO A 49 5.72 -9.20 -11.55
N GLN A 50 5.94 -8.07 -12.25
CA GLN A 50 7.25 -7.45 -12.48
C GLN A 50 7.83 -6.73 -11.25
N LEU A 51 7.04 -6.49 -10.20
CA LEU A 51 7.54 -5.85 -8.98
C LEU A 51 8.21 -6.86 -8.06
N SER A 52 9.26 -6.44 -7.38
CA SER A 52 9.94 -7.28 -6.40
C SER A 52 9.04 -7.56 -5.19
N SER A 53 9.27 -8.66 -4.48
CA SER A 53 8.53 -8.96 -3.24
C SER A 53 8.69 -7.85 -2.20
N LEU A 54 9.85 -7.18 -2.15
CA LEU A 54 10.09 -6.05 -1.25
C LEU A 54 9.24 -4.83 -1.64
N ASP A 55 9.17 -4.49 -2.93
CA ASP A 55 8.35 -3.39 -3.45
C ASP A 55 6.87 -3.63 -3.16
N LEU A 56 6.40 -4.86 -3.39
CA LEU A 56 5.01 -5.26 -3.10
C LEU A 56 4.70 -5.19 -1.60
N PHE A 57 5.65 -5.57 -0.74
CA PHE A 57 5.49 -5.45 0.71
C PHE A 57 5.44 -3.98 1.15
N GLN A 58 6.35 -3.14 0.64
CA GLN A 58 6.35 -1.70 0.88
C GLN A 58 5.05 -1.06 0.40
N PHE A 59 4.56 -1.47 -0.77
CA PHE A 59 3.28 -1.05 -1.33
C PHE A 59 2.12 -1.41 -0.39
N ALA A 60 2.00 -2.67 0.03
CA ALA A 60 0.91 -3.10 0.91
C ALA A 60 0.87 -2.31 2.23
N MET A 61 2.04 -2.09 2.85
CA MET A 61 2.15 -1.28 4.07
C MET A 61 1.81 0.19 3.85
N ALA A 62 2.24 0.78 2.73
CA ALA A 62 1.91 2.16 2.38
C ALA A 62 0.40 2.32 2.10
N SER A 63 -0.18 1.40 1.34
CA SER A 63 -1.62 1.35 1.03
C SER A 63 -2.46 1.26 2.32
N ALA A 64 -2.04 0.43 3.29
CA ALA A 64 -2.73 0.32 4.57
C ALA A 64 -2.71 1.63 5.36
N ARG A 65 -1.58 2.36 5.34
CA ARG A 65 -1.48 3.68 5.99
C ARG A 65 -2.37 4.72 5.32
N VAL A 66 -2.41 4.74 3.98
CA VAL A 66 -3.27 5.67 3.23
C VAL A 66 -4.74 5.37 3.51
N HIS A 67 -5.15 4.11 3.45
CA HIS A 67 -6.52 3.70 3.75
C HIS A 67 -6.93 4.10 5.18
N ARG A 68 -6.07 3.82 6.19
CA ARG A 68 -6.33 4.24 7.57
C ARG A 68 -6.41 5.76 7.73
N SER A 69 -5.53 6.51 7.07
CA SER A 69 -5.51 7.98 7.14
C SER A 69 -6.73 8.61 6.48
N ARG A 70 -7.20 8.06 5.35
CA ARG A 70 -8.43 8.53 4.68
C ARG A 70 -9.67 8.25 5.53
N ARG A 71 -9.73 7.06 6.15
CA ARG A 71 -10.90 6.58 6.87
C ARG A 71 -11.02 7.12 8.30
N SER A 72 -9.91 7.53 8.91
CA SER A 72 -9.92 8.17 10.24
C SER A 72 -10.31 9.65 10.19
N GLY A 73 -10.37 10.27 9.00
CA GLY A 73 -10.59 11.72 8.84
C GLY A 73 -9.50 12.59 9.49
N LEU A 74 -8.48 11.97 10.09
CA LEU A 74 -7.39 12.65 10.76
C LEU A 74 -6.33 12.95 9.70
N PRO A 75 -5.99 14.23 9.46
CA PRO A 75 -4.88 14.58 8.58
C PRO A 75 -3.65 13.85 9.12
N GLY A 76 -3.05 13.00 8.28
CA GLY A 76 -2.00 12.07 8.66
C GLY A 76 -0.94 12.77 9.51
N ARG A 77 -0.98 12.54 10.82
CA ARG A 77 -0.03 13.12 11.76
C ARG A 77 1.26 12.31 11.60
N LEU A 78 2.10 12.76 10.68
CA LEU A 78 3.52 12.39 10.69
C LEU A 78 4.05 12.88 12.03
N ALA A 79 4.26 11.95 12.97
CA ALA A 79 5.01 12.23 14.18
C ALA A 79 6.43 12.65 13.75
N TYR A 80 6.73 13.93 13.94
CA TYR A 80 8.09 14.48 13.89
C TYR A 80 8.72 14.35 15.26
#